data_AF-A0A3N9VB06-F1
#
_entry.id   AF-A0A3N9VB06-F1
#
_cell.length_a   1.000
_cell.length_b   1.000
_cell.length_c   1.000
_cell.angle_alpha   90.00
_cell.angle_beta   90.00
_cell.angle_gamma   90.00
#
_symmetry.space_group_name_H-M   'P 1'
#
loop_
_entity.id
_entity.type
_entity.pdbx_description
1 polymer ?
#
loop_
_entity_poly.entity_id
_entity_poly.type
_entity_poly.pdbx_seq_one_letter_code
_entity_poly.pdbx_strand_id
1 'polypeptide(L)'
;QALIDAVRDALYASKIISYAQGFVQLVAASALYGCNLNFGDIASIWRGGCIIRARFLNRITEAYRRDPALKNLILDPYFRDIIVRSQANWRLVVQLAVGHGVAAPAFSAALAYFDSYRAERLPANLLQAQRDYFGAHTYERLDKPEGEFFHTEWF
;
A
#
# COMPACT_ATOMS: atom_id res chain seq x y z
N GLN A 1 -26.74 3.39 12.54
CA GLN A 1 -26.25 2.18 11.86
C GLN A 1 -25.21 2.49 10.77
N ALA A 2 -25.51 3.39 9.81
CA ALA A 2 -24.62 3.70 8.68
C ALA A 2 -23.17 4.11 9.06
N LEU A 3 -22.98 4.98 10.06
CA LEU A 3 -21.62 5.38 10.49
C LEU A 3 -20.82 4.20 11.06
N ILE A 4 -21.46 3.30 11.81
CA ILE A 4 -20.80 2.12 12.37
C ILE A 4 -20.33 1.20 11.25
N ASP A 5 -21.15 1.01 10.22
CA ASP A 5 -20.79 0.21 9.06
C ASP A 5 -19.65 0.87 8.27
N ALA A 6 -19.66 2.20 8.16
CA ALA A 6 -18.57 2.92 7.52
C ALA A 6 -17.24 2.79 8.29
N VAL A 7 -17.28 2.85 9.62
CA VAL A 7 -16.10 2.60 10.48
C VAL A 7 -15.61 1.17 10.34
N ARG A 8 -16.51 0.18 10.21
CA ARG A 8 -16.14 -1.22 9.97
C ARG A 8 -15.40 -1.37 8.64
N ASP A 9 -15.89 -0.73 7.59
CA ASP A 9 -15.26 -0.74 6.27
C ASP A 9 -13.89 -0.04 6.28
N ALA A 10 -13.80 1.13 6.91
CA ALA A 10 -12.55 1.87 7.09
C ALA A 10 -11.48 1.03 7.82
N LEU A 11 -11.87 0.37 8.90
CA LEU A 11 -10.99 -0.50 9.68
C LEU A 11 -10.50 -1.69 8.84
N TYR A 12 -11.41 -2.32 8.09
CA TYR A 12 -11.06 -3.50 7.31
C TYR A 12 -10.18 -3.16 6.11
N ALA A 13 -10.47 -2.07 5.40
CA ALA A 13 -9.63 -1.55 4.31
C ALA A 13 -8.23 -1.17 4.82
N SER A 14 -8.16 -0.43 5.94
CA SER A 14 -6.88 -0.01 6.53
C SER A 14 -6.05 -1.22 6.99
N LYS A 15 -6.70 -2.26 7.54
CA LYS A 15 -6.05 -3.52 7.88
C LYS A 15 -5.47 -4.21 6.64
N ILE A 16 -6.20 -4.26 5.53
CA ILE A 16 -5.68 -4.82 4.28
C ILE A 16 -4.42 -4.09 3.83
N ILE A 17 -4.42 -2.76 3.84
CA ILE A 17 -3.26 -1.96 3.45
C ILE A 17 -2.06 -2.21 4.37
N SER A 18 -2.27 -2.29 5.69
CA SER A 18 -1.17 -2.57 6.63
C SER A 18 -0.52 -3.93 6.36
N TYR A 19 -1.31 -4.97 6.09
CA TYR A 19 -0.76 -6.28 5.71
C TYR A 19 -0.10 -6.24 4.33
N ALA A 20 -0.68 -5.55 3.35
CA ALA A 20 -0.08 -5.39 2.03
C ALA A 20 1.33 -4.78 2.12
N GLN A 21 1.50 -3.72 2.92
CA GLN A 21 2.81 -3.11 3.18
C GLN A 21 3.77 -4.09 3.87
N GLY A 22 3.30 -4.82 4.89
CA GLY A 22 4.12 -5.82 5.57
C GLY A 22 4.63 -6.93 4.64
N PHE A 23 3.78 -7.42 3.74
CA PHE A 23 4.21 -8.42 2.76
C PHE A 23 5.15 -7.83 1.68
N VAL A 24 4.93 -6.59 1.22
CA VAL A 24 5.89 -5.90 0.35
C VAL A 24 7.28 -5.81 1.01
N GLN A 25 7.33 -5.52 2.32
CA GLN A 25 8.58 -5.50 3.06
C GLN A 25 9.24 -6.88 3.14
N LEU A 26 8.46 -7.96 3.34
CA LEU A 26 8.99 -9.33 3.31
C LEU A 26 9.51 -9.72 1.93
N VAL A 27 8.85 -9.30 0.86
CA VAL A 27 9.32 -9.51 -0.52
C VAL A 27 10.67 -8.82 -0.73
N ALA A 28 10.79 -7.55 -0.35
CA ALA A 28 12.04 -6.80 -0.44
C ALA A 28 13.16 -7.45 0.39
N ALA A 29 12.86 -7.88 1.62
CA ALA A 29 13.83 -8.58 2.47
C ALA A 29 14.25 -9.93 1.88
N SER A 30 13.31 -10.71 1.34
CA SER A 30 13.63 -11.99 0.69
C SER A 30 14.57 -11.81 -0.50
N ALA A 31 14.36 -10.76 -1.30
CA ALA A 31 15.22 -10.44 -2.43
C ALA A 31 16.61 -9.96 -1.98
N LEU A 32 16.66 -9.06 -0.99
CA LEU A 32 17.91 -8.50 -0.47
C LEU A 32 18.81 -9.56 0.19
N TYR A 33 18.21 -10.49 0.95
CA TYR A 33 18.95 -11.47 1.74
C TYR A 33 18.96 -12.89 1.15
N GLY A 34 18.35 -13.09 -0.03
CA GLY A 34 18.32 -14.39 -0.71
C GLY A 34 17.58 -15.49 0.05
N CYS A 35 16.62 -15.14 0.92
CA CYS A 35 15.97 -16.09 1.82
C CYS A 35 14.93 -17.01 1.14
N ASN A 36 14.53 -16.73 -0.10
CA ASN A 36 13.45 -17.44 -0.82
C ASN A 36 12.21 -17.69 0.06
N LEU A 37 11.69 -16.64 0.69
CA LEU A 37 10.57 -16.73 1.61
C LEU A 37 9.31 -17.26 0.92
N ASN A 38 8.62 -18.20 1.58
CA ASN A 38 7.29 -18.64 1.17
C ASN A 38 6.21 -17.83 1.91
N PHE A 39 5.63 -16.86 1.22
CA PHE A 39 4.63 -15.93 1.79
C PHE A 39 3.32 -16.63 2.17
N GLY A 40 2.92 -17.68 1.46
CA GLY A 40 1.74 -18.48 1.79
C GLY A 40 1.91 -19.23 3.11
N ASP A 41 3.10 -19.79 3.35
CA ASP A 41 3.44 -20.50 4.59
C ASP A 41 3.58 -19.53 5.77
N ILE A 42 4.22 -18.37 5.57
CA ILE A 42 4.28 -17.31 6.59
C ILE A 42 2.87 -16.91 7.03
N ALA A 43 1.99 -16.61 6.07
CA ALA A 43 0.60 -16.28 6.35
C ALA A 43 -0.12 -17.42 7.08
N SER A 44 0.16 -18.67 6.70
CA SER A 44 -0.44 -19.86 7.26
C SER A 44 -0.05 -20.07 8.73
N ILE A 45 1.23 -19.88 9.08
CA ILE A 45 1.75 -19.99 10.45
C ILE A 45 1.09 -18.93 11.35
N TRP A 46 0.91 -17.71 10.86
CA TRP A 46 0.26 -16.64 11.63
C TRP A 46 -1.23 -16.91 11.94
N ARG A 47 -1.84 -17.94 11.34
CA ARG A 47 -3.25 -18.28 11.63
C ARG A 47 -3.47 -18.88 13.02
N GLY A 48 -2.44 -19.47 13.62
CA GLY A 48 -2.51 -20.16 14.91
C GLY A 48 -1.44 -19.67 15.87
N GLY A 49 -1.73 -19.67 17.17
CA GLY A 49 -0.77 -19.35 18.24
C GLY A 49 -0.41 -17.88 18.41
N CYS A 50 -0.28 -17.10 17.33
CA CYS A 50 0.11 -15.69 17.44
C CYS A 50 -1.06 -14.75 17.82
N ILE A 51 -0.74 -13.54 18.28
CA ILE A 51 -1.71 -12.52 18.72
C ILE A 51 -2.57 -12.00 17.56
N ILE A 52 -1.99 -11.87 16.36
CA ILE A 52 -2.67 -11.31 15.18
C ILE A 52 -3.58 -12.32 14.45
N ARG A 53 -3.74 -13.53 15.00
CA ARG A 53 -4.54 -14.61 14.41
C ARG A 53 -5.96 -14.14 14.05
N ALA A 54 -6.39 -14.41 12.83
CA ALA A 54 -7.72 -14.04 12.35
C ALA A 54 -8.11 -14.88 11.12
N ARG A 55 -9.42 -15.03 10.88
CA ARG A 55 -9.95 -15.58 9.61
C ARG A 55 -9.43 -14.81 8.39
N PHE A 56 -9.06 -13.55 8.56
CA PHE A 56 -8.40 -12.72 7.57
C PHE A 56 -7.13 -13.35 6.98
N LEU A 57 -6.32 -14.01 7.81
CA LEU A 57 -5.06 -14.64 7.37
C LEU A 57 -5.31 -15.85 6.46
N ASN A 58 -6.45 -16.54 6.56
CA ASN A 58 -6.83 -17.56 5.57
C ASN A 58 -6.89 -16.98 4.16
N ARG A 59 -7.41 -15.75 4.02
CA ARG A 59 -7.54 -15.08 2.73
C ARG A 59 -6.19 -14.69 2.14
N ILE A 60 -5.23 -14.31 3.00
CA ILE A 60 -3.84 -14.05 2.59
C ILE A 60 -3.17 -15.35 2.14
N THR A 61 -3.30 -16.43 2.92
CA THR A 61 -2.79 -17.74 2.51
C THR A 61 -3.40 -18.20 1.18
N GLU A 62 -4.69 -18.02 0.98
CA GLU A 62 -5.37 -18.33 -0.28
C GLU A 62 -4.84 -17.49 -1.45
N ALA A 63 -4.63 -16.18 -1.26
CA ALA A 63 -4.09 -15.29 -2.27
C ALA A 63 -2.69 -15.73 -2.74
N TYR A 64 -1.76 -16.00 -1.81
CA TYR A 64 -0.42 -16.47 -2.16
C TYR A 64 -0.37 -17.91 -2.66
N ARG A 65 -1.37 -18.73 -2.36
CA ARG A 65 -1.52 -20.06 -3.01
C ARG A 65 -2.00 -19.94 -4.45
N ARG A 66 -2.86 -18.97 -4.75
CA ARG A 66 -3.28 -18.69 -6.14
C ARG A 66 -2.13 -18.11 -6.96
N ASP A 67 -1.41 -17.16 -6.38
CA ASP A 67 -0.26 -16.51 -7.02
C ASP A 67 0.90 -16.37 -6.02
N PRO A 68 1.87 -17.31 -6.02
CA PRO A 68 3.06 -17.23 -5.17
C PRO A 68 3.95 -16.01 -5.48
N ALA A 69 3.85 -15.43 -6.68
CA ALA A 69 4.61 -14.27 -7.14
C ALA A 69 3.84 -12.94 -6.99
N LEU A 70 2.73 -12.96 -6.24
CA LEU A 70 1.88 -11.79 -6.05
C LEU A 70 2.67 -10.61 -5.47
N LYS A 71 2.84 -9.56 -6.28
CA LYS A 71 3.65 -8.38 -5.93
C LYS A 71 3.06 -7.57 -4.79
N ASN A 72 1.73 -7.54 -4.68
CA ASN A 72 1.03 -6.79 -3.63
C ASN A 72 -0.34 -7.42 -3.37
N LEU A 73 -0.69 -7.57 -2.09
CA LEU A 73 -1.97 -8.15 -1.68
C LEU A 73 -3.20 -7.43 -2.26
N ILE A 74 -3.14 -6.13 -2.51
CA ILE A 74 -4.30 -5.39 -3.04
C ILE A 74 -4.64 -5.75 -4.49
N LEU A 75 -3.74 -6.44 -5.20
CA LEU A 75 -3.95 -6.89 -6.58
C LEU A 75 -4.70 -8.23 -6.65
N ASP A 76 -4.74 -8.98 -5.55
CA ASP A 76 -5.53 -10.20 -5.49
C ASP A 76 -7.04 -9.86 -5.57
N PRO A 77 -7.84 -10.62 -6.34
CA PRO A 77 -9.25 -10.30 -6.58
C PRO A 77 -10.07 -10.10 -5.30
N TYR A 78 -9.85 -10.93 -4.27
CA TYR A 78 -10.63 -10.84 -3.04
C TYR A 78 -10.39 -9.52 -2.31
N PHE A 79 -9.12 -9.13 -2.16
CA PHE A 79 -8.76 -7.90 -1.46
C PHE A 79 -9.12 -6.66 -2.28
N ARG A 80 -8.90 -6.71 -3.60
CA ARG A 80 -9.32 -5.64 -4.52
C ARG A 80 -10.81 -5.34 -4.38
N ASP A 81 -11.66 -6.36 -4.42
CA ASP A 81 -13.11 -6.19 -4.37
C ASP A 81 -13.57 -5.60 -3.02
N ILE A 82 -12.89 -5.95 -1.92
CA ILE A 82 -13.12 -5.31 -0.61
C ILE A 82 -12.76 -3.83 -0.65
N ILE A 83 -11.57 -3.49 -1.15
CA ILE A 83 -11.12 -2.10 -1.19
C ILE A 83 -12.07 -1.26 -2.06
N VAL A 84 -12.46 -1.77 -3.23
CA VAL A 84 -13.36 -1.07 -4.15
C VAL A 84 -14.71 -0.74 -3.49
N ARG A 85 -15.31 -1.69 -2.76
CA ARG A 85 -16.61 -1.47 -2.09
C ARG A 85 -16.52 -0.65 -0.80
N SER A 86 -15.37 -0.67 -0.11
CA SER A 86 -15.19 0.01 1.18
C SER A 86 -14.65 1.43 1.07
N GLN A 87 -14.00 1.79 -0.05
CA GLN A 87 -13.27 3.06 -0.17
C GLN A 87 -14.13 4.31 0.08
N ALA A 88 -15.41 4.31 -0.29
CA ALA A 88 -16.29 5.47 -0.06
C ALA A 88 -16.54 5.68 1.44
N ASN A 89 -16.89 4.61 2.15
CA ASN A 89 -17.06 4.59 3.60
C ASN A 89 -15.77 4.92 4.33
N TRP A 90 -14.64 4.41 3.84
CA TRP A 90 -13.33 4.70 4.39
C TRP A 90 -12.97 6.20 4.30
N ARG A 91 -13.21 6.82 3.14
CA ARG A 91 -13.03 8.27 2.95
C ARG A 91 -13.93 9.08 3.87
N LEU A 92 -15.21 8.69 4.00
CA LEU A 92 -16.15 9.34 4.91
C LEU A 92 -15.62 9.34 6.35
N VAL A 93 -15.10 8.20 6.82
CA VAL A 93 -14.56 8.09 8.19
C VAL A 93 -13.35 9.00 8.39
N VAL A 94 -12.43 9.05 7.42
CA VAL A 94 -11.25 9.94 7.48
C VAL A 94 -11.69 11.41 7.47
N GLN A 95 -12.63 11.80 6.60
CA GLN A 95 -13.16 13.15 6.54
C GLN A 95 -13.83 13.58 7.85
N LEU A 96 -14.68 12.72 8.43
CA LEU A 96 -15.32 12.98 9.71
C LEU A 96 -14.32 13.09 10.85
N ALA A 97 -13.33 12.19 10.89
CA ALA A 97 -12.29 12.24 11.91
C ALA A 97 -11.53 13.58 11.88
N VAL A 98 -11.10 14.01 10.69
CA VAL A 98 -10.43 15.30 10.50
C VAL A 98 -11.36 16.47 10.87
N GLY A 99 -12.60 16.49 10.36
CA GLY A 99 -13.56 17.57 10.59
C GLY A 99 -13.97 17.73 12.06
N HIS A 100 -13.88 16.68 12.86
CA HIS A 100 -14.21 16.69 14.29
C HIS A 100 -12.98 16.66 15.22
N GLY A 101 -11.76 16.77 14.69
CA GLY A 101 -10.55 16.75 15.51
C GLY A 101 -10.27 15.42 16.20
N VAL A 102 -10.78 14.31 15.66
CA VAL A 102 -10.50 12.96 16.15
C VAL A 102 -9.27 12.40 15.43
N ALA A 103 -8.25 12.02 16.20
CA ALA A 103 -7.04 11.44 15.64
C ALA A 103 -7.31 10.06 15.03
N ALA A 104 -7.09 9.92 13.71
CA ALA A 104 -7.22 8.65 12.98
C ALA A 104 -5.98 8.34 12.12
N PRO A 105 -4.75 8.38 12.68
CA PRO A 105 -3.51 8.32 11.91
C PRO A 105 -3.39 7.05 11.04
N ALA A 106 -3.78 5.89 11.58
CA ALA A 106 -3.73 4.63 10.84
C ALA A 106 -4.69 4.61 9.64
N PHE A 107 -5.90 5.16 9.78
CA PHE A 107 -6.87 5.23 8.68
C PHE A 107 -6.41 6.20 7.61
N SER A 108 -5.94 7.38 8.00
CA SER A 108 -5.46 8.41 7.09
C SER A 108 -4.22 7.94 6.32
N ALA A 109 -3.24 7.34 7.01
CA ALA A 109 -2.01 6.86 6.38
C ALA A 109 -2.27 5.69 5.42
N ALA A 110 -3.13 4.74 5.81
CA ALA A 110 -3.48 3.64 4.93
C ALA A 110 -4.23 4.14 3.67
N LEU A 111 -5.10 5.15 3.80
CA LEU A 111 -5.82 5.73 2.67
C LEU A 111 -4.86 6.47 1.73
N ALA A 112 -3.95 7.27 2.30
CA ALA A 112 -2.92 7.96 1.56
C ALA A 112 -2.01 6.98 0.79
N TYR A 113 -1.61 5.85 1.41
CA TYR A 113 -0.85 4.80 0.73
C TYR A 113 -1.65 4.19 -0.42
N PHE A 114 -2.91 3.83 -0.21
CA PHE A 114 -3.76 3.26 -1.25
C PHE A 114 -3.89 4.21 -2.44
N ASP A 115 -4.20 5.48 -2.19
CA ASP A 115 -4.32 6.51 -3.22
C ASP A 115 -2.98 6.77 -3.94
N SER A 116 -1.87 6.72 -3.21
CA SER A 116 -0.54 6.87 -3.82
C SER A 116 -0.18 5.67 -4.70
N TYR A 117 -0.46 4.45 -4.23
CA TYR A 117 -0.08 3.22 -4.93
C TYR A 117 -0.85 3.03 -6.24
N ARG A 118 -2.12 3.46 -6.30
CA ARG A 118 -2.95 3.35 -7.51
C ARG A 118 -2.76 4.50 -8.50
N ALA A 119 -2.00 5.53 -8.14
CA ALA A 119 -1.75 6.67 -9.00
C ALA A 119 -0.60 6.34 -9.96
N GLU A 120 -0.88 6.33 -11.26
CA GLU A 120 0.16 6.15 -12.30
C GLU A 120 1.21 7.28 -12.25
N ARG A 121 0.77 8.49 -11.90
CA ARG A 121 1.63 9.67 -11.79
C ARG A 121 1.49 10.28 -10.40
N LEU A 122 2.60 10.31 -9.67
CA LEU A 122 2.73 10.99 -8.38
C LEU A 122 3.45 12.34 -8.57
N PRO A 123 3.28 13.29 -7.64
CA PRO A 123 3.98 14.58 -7.67
C PRO A 123 5.51 14.47 -7.42
N ALA A 124 6.08 13.27 -7.48
CA ALA A 124 7.51 13.03 -7.36
C ALA A 124 8.32 13.65 -8.51
N ASN A 125 7.68 13.98 -9.65
CA ASN A 125 8.29 14.76 -10.72
C ASN A 125 8.73 16.16 -10.23
N LEU A 126 7.93 16.81 -9.37
CA LEU A 126 8.31 18.10 -8.79
C LEU A 126 9.48 17.94 -7.81
N LEU A 127 9.50 16.86 -7.03
CA LEU A 127 10.62 16.53 -6.14
C LEU A 127 11.91 16.36 -6.94
N GLN A 128 11.87 15.63 -8.06
CA GLN A 128 13.01 15.47 -8.96
C GLN A 128 13.47 16.81 -9.57
N ALA A 129 12.54 17.65 -10.03
CA ALA A 129 12.86 18.99 -10.53
C ALA A 129 13.52 19.87 -9.47
N GLN A 130 13.02 19.84 -8.22
CA GLN A 130 13.63 20.59 -7.10
C GLN A 130 15.06 20.14 -6.85
N ARG A 131 15.31 18.83 -6.77
CA ARG A 131 16.64 18.27 -6.56
C ARG A 131 17.62 18.65 -7.67
N ASP A 132 17.17 18.61 -8.92
CA ASP A 132 17.99 19.03 -10.04
C ASP A 132 18.28 20.54 -9.99
N TYR A 133 17.27 21.34 -9.65
CA TYR A 133 17.38 22.80 -9.54
C TYR A 133 18.45 23.25 -8.54
N PHE A 134 18.40 22.78 -7.28
CA PHE A 134 19.32 23.29 -6.25
C PHE A 134 20.65 22.53 -6.16
N GLY A 135 20.75 21.35 -6.78
CA GLY A 135 21.84 20.41 -6.52
C GLY A 135 22.34 19.62 -7.72
N ALA A 136 21.90 19.94 -8.94
CA ALA A 136 22.29 19.25 -10.18
C ALA A 136 22.18 17.71 -10.06
N HIS A 137 21.18 17.23 -9.31
CA HIS A 137 20.99 15.82 -9.02
C HIS A 137 20.48 14.99 -10.20
N THR A 138 20.19 15.63 -11.34
CA THR A 138 19.61 15.03 -12.54
C THR A 138 18.22 14.42 -12.32
N TYR A 139 17.53 14.11 -13.41
CA TYR A 139 16.24 13.42 -13.40
C TYR A 139 16.02 12.62 -14.69
N GLU A 140 15.12 11.64 -14.64
CA GLU A 140 14.68 10.87 -15.81
C GLU A 140 13.40 11.47 -16.40
N ARG A 141 13.17 11.22 -17.70
CA ARG A 141 12.00 11.71 -18.43
C ARG A 141 11.13 10.57 -18.93
N LEU A 142 9.82 10.79 -18.95
CA LEU A 142 8.85 9.78 -19.39
C LEU A 142 8.85 9.53 -20.91
N ASP A 143 9.39 10.45 -21.70
CA ASP A 143 9.51 10.33 -23.16
C ASP A 143 10.85 9.72 -23.61
N LYS A 144 11.65 9.22 -22.66
CA LYS A 144 13.00 8.70 -22.86
C LYS A 144 13.14 7.30 -22.24
N PRO A 145 14.08 6.48 -22.72
CA PRO A 145 14.39 5.21 -22.08
C PRO A 145 14.70 5.37 -20.58
N GLU A 146 14.25 4.42 -19.78
CA GLU A 146 14.59 4.33 -18.36
C GLU A 146 16.11 4.21 -18.17
N GLY A 147 16.66 4.93 -17.21
CA GLY A 147 18.09 5.06 -16.95
C GLY A 147 18.79 6.20 -17.70
N GLU A 148 18.09 6.96 -18.56
CA GLU A 148 18.65 8.16 -19.18
C GLU A 148 18.42 9.40 -18.30
N PHE A 149 19.52 10.01 -17.83
CA PHE A 149 19.50 11.13 -16.90
C PHE A 149 19.75 12.48 -17.60
N PHE A 150 18.96 13.47 -17.20
CA PHE A 150 19.01 14.83 -17.71
C PHE A 150 19.33 15.80 -16.58
N HIS A 151 20.19 16.77 -16.87
CA HIS A 151 20.32 17.98 -16.08
C HIS A 151 19.71 19.14 -16.87
N THR A 152 19.04 20.07 -16.19
CA THR A 152 18.56 21.31 -16.79
C THR A 152 19.28 22.48 -16.13
N GLU A 153 19.82 23.40 -16.93
CA GLU A 153 20.25 24.71 -16.42
C GLU A 153 18.99 25.55 -16.19
N TRP A 154 18.64 25.77 -14.93
CA TRP A 154 17.36 26.38 -14.56
C TRP A 154 17.39 27.92 -14.49
N PHE A 155 18.58 28.53 -14.56
CA PHE A 155 18.81 29.98 -14.48
C PHE A 155 19.84 30.47 -15.50
#